data_AF-A0A4Q2YC54-F1
#
_entry.id   AF-A0A4Q2YC54-F1
#
_cell.length_a   1.000
_cell.length_b   1.000
_cell.length_c   1.000
_cell.angle_alpha   90.00
_cell.angle_beta   90.00
_cell.angle_gamma   90.00
#
_symmetry.space_group_name_H-M   'P 1'
#
loop_
_entity.id
_entity.type
_entity.pdbx_description
1 polymer ?
#
loop_
_entity_poly.entity_id
_entity_poly.type
_entity_poly.pdbx_seq_one_letter_code
_entity_poly.pdbx_strand_id
1 'polypeptide(L)' 'IDRTHRIGQKNKVIAYRLLTRDTVEEKIRILQHQKTQLVTNVLGDEGFASNLGLDDLQFILTHNIDEDDEIK' A
#
# COMPACT_ATOMS: atom_id res chain seq x y z
N ILE A 1 -12.27 -3.26 -9.87
CA ILE A 1 -13.02 -4.55 -9.79
C ILE A 1 -14.39 -4.31 -9.16
N ASP A 2 -14.50 -3.41 -8.17
CA ASP A 2 -15.77 -3.00 -7.56
C ASP A 2 -16.90 -2.60 -8.51
N ARG A 3 -16.59 -1.89 -9.61
CA ARG A 3 -17.63 -1.38 -10.51
C ARG A 3 -18.51 -2.48 -11.13
N THR A 4 -17.95 -3.66 -11.38
CA THR A 4 -18.67 -4.81 -11.98
C THR A 4 -19.22 -5.80 -10.96
N HIS A 5 -18.78 -5.77 -9.70
CA HIS A 5 -19.29 -6.64 -8.62
C HIS A 5 -20.45 -5.99 -7.84
N ARG A 6 -21.25 -5.16 -8.52
CA ARG A 6 -22.32 -4.39 -7.86
C ARG A 6 -23.54 -5.26 -7.56
N ILE A 7 -24.29 -4.89 -6.51
CA ILE A 7 -25.55 -5.56 -6.11
C ILE A 7 -26.51 -5.66 -7.32
N GLY A 8 -27.03 -6.87 -7.55
CA GLY A 8 -27.91 -7.20 -8.68
C GLY A 8 -27.22 -7.93 -9.83
N GLN A 9 -25.90 -8.14 -9.78
CA GLN A 9 -25.16 -8.92 -10.77
C GLN A 9 -25.46 -10.42 -10.60
N LYS A 10 -26.23 -11.02 -11.53
CA LYS A 10 -26.61 -12.45 -11.49
C LYS A 10 -25.55 -13.40 -12.08
N ASN A 11 -24.60 -12.87 -12.85
CA ASN A 11 -23.60 -13.64 -13.57
C ASN A 11 -22.22 -13.52 -12.93
N LYS A 12 -21.44 -14.61 -12.96
CA LYS A 12 -20.07 -14.64 -12.43
C LYS A 12 -19.17 -13.68 -13.22
N VAL A 13 -18.58 -12.71 -12.52
CA VAL A 13 -17.63 -11.76 -13.10
C VAL A 13 -16.22 -12.30 -12.94
N ILE A 14 -15.48 -12.36 -14.04
CA ILE A 14 -14.05 -12.66 -14.05
C ILE A 14 -13.34 -11.43 -14.60
N ALA A 15 -12.45 -10.85 -13.80
CA ALA A 15 -11.67 -9.68 -14.19
C ALA A 15 -10.22 -10.09 -14.43
N TYR A 16 -9.73 -9.87 -15.64
CA TYR A 16 -8.33 -10.04 -15.99
C TYR A 16 -7.64 -8.68 -15.98
N ARG A 17 -6.41 -8.66 -15.45
CA ARG A 17 -5.55 -7.49 -15.51
C ARG A 17 -4.22 -7.93 -16.10
N LEU A 18 -3.95 -7.47 -17.31
CA LEU A 18 -2.69 -7.73 -17.98
C LEU A 18 -1.64 -6.80 -17.38
N LEU A 19 -0.45 -7.35 -17.14
CA LEU A 19 0.71 -6.65 -16.63
C LEU A 19 1.87 -6.98 -17.57
N THR A 20 2.55 -5.95 -18.04
CA THR A 20 3.71 -6.11 -18.91
C THR A 20 4.97 -6.28 -18.05
N ARG A 21 5.80 -7.27 -18.35
CA ARG A 21 7.05 -7.53 -17.62
C ARG A 21 8.08 -6.45 -17.94
N ASP A 22 8.90 -6.12 -16.94
CA ASP A 22 10.00 -5.15 -17.04
C ASP A 22 9.56 -3.72 -17.37
N THR A 23 8.27 -3.41 -17.17
CA THR A 23 7.74 -2.06 -17.40
C THR A 23 7.43 -1.32 -16.11
N VAL A 24 7.09 -0.04 -16.28
CA VAL A 24 6.64 0.84 -15.19
C VAL A 24 5.37 0.29 -14.51
N GLU A 25 4.51 -0.44 -15.23
CA GLU A 25 3.27 -1.00 -14.68
C GLU A 25 3.55 -2.02 -13.57
N GLU A 26 4.56 -2.88 -13.76
CA GLU A 26 5.01 -3.86 -12.77
C GLU A 26 5.58 -3.18 -11.53
N LYS A 27 6.45 -2.17 -11.72
CA LYS A 27 7.03 -1.40 -10.61
C LYS A 27 5.98 -0.66 -9.80
N ILE A 28 5.03 0.00 -10.46
CA ILE A 28 3.89 0.66 -9.79
C ILE A 28 3.08 -0.36 -9.00
N ARG A 29 2.89 -1.59 -9.53
CA ARG A 29 2.13 -2.61 -8.83
C ARG A 29 2.82 -3.09 -7.56
N ILE A 30 4.13 -3.27 -7.61
CA ILE A 30 4.96 -3.61 -6.44
C ILE A 30 4.87 -2.49 -5.39
N LEU A 31 5.02 -1.23 -5.80
CA LEU A 31 4.91 -0.09 -4.90
C LEU A 31 3.53 0.04 -4.25
N GLN A 32 2.46 -0.17 -5.02
CA GLN A 32 1.09 -0.19 -4.47
C GLN A 32 0.93 -1.31 -3.43
N HIS A 33 1.51 -2.48 -3.68
CA HIS A 33 1.44 -3.60 -2.74
C HIS A 33 2.18 -3.28 -1.43
N GLN A 34 3.42 -2.81 -1.53
CA GLN A 34 4.23 -2.39 -0.38
C GLN A 34 3.52 -1.30 0.43
N LYS A 35 2.95 -0.30 -0.25
CA LYS A 35 2.20 0.78 0.41
C LYS A 35 0.97 0.27 1.15
N THR A 36 0.19 -0.63 0.54
CA THR A 36 -0.96 -1.24 1.23
C THR A 36 -0.53 -2.09 2.42
N GLN A 37 0.55 -2.87 2.30
CA GLN A 37 1.08 -3.67 3.40
C GLN A 37 1.53 -2.79 4.56
N LEU A 38 2.28 -1.71 4.30
CA LEU A 38 2.68 -0.75 5.33
C LEU A 38 1.46 -0.13 6.02
N VAL A 39 0.47 0.33 5.25
CA VAL A 39 -0.76 0.92 5.80
C VAL A 39 -1.54 -0.09 6.64
N THR A 40 -1.69 -1.33 6.18
CA THR A 40 -2.34 -2.40 6.94
C THR A 40 -1.57 -2.74 8.22
N ASN A 41 -0.24 -2.74 8.17
CA ASN A 41 0.60 -3.01 9.33
C ASN A 41 0.53 -1.87 10.37
N VAL A 42 0.43 -0.60 9.92
CA VAL A 42 0.34 0.56 10.81
C VAL A 42 -1.05 0.71 11.44
N LEU A 43 -2.13 0.37 10.74
CA LEU A 43 -3.52 0.52 11.21
C LEU A 43 -4.09 -0.72 11.92
N GLY A 44 -3.38 -1.85 11.92
CA GLY A 44 -3.82 -3.11 12.53
C GLY A 44 -3.48 -3.20 14.02
N ASP A 45 -4.45 -2.85 14.87
CA ASP A 45 -4.38 -2.65 16.33
C ASP A 45 -3.93 -3.85 17.19
N GLU A 46 -3.61 -5.02 16.62
CA GLU A 46 -3.17 -6.20 17.40
C GLU A 46 -1.76 -6.72 17.01
N GLY A 47 -1.22 -6.33 15.85
CA GLY A 47 0.09 -6.78 15.35
C GLY A 47 1.16 -5.69 15.28
N PHE A 48 0.78 -4.45 15.58
CA PHE A 48 1.62 -3.25 15.42
C PHE A 48 2.94 -3.33 16.21
N ALA A 49 2.93 -3.86 17.42
CA ALA A 49 4.11 -3.87 18.29
C ALA A 49 5.05 -5.07 18.06
N SER A 50 4.54 -6.19 17.53
CA SER A 50 5.27 -7.47 17.49
C SER A 50 5.99 -7.73 16.16
N ASN A 51 5.67 -6.98 15.10
CA ASN A 51 6.24 -7.18 13.76
C ASN A 51 6.90 -5.94 13.15
N LEU A 52 7.05 -4.87 13.94
CA LEU A 52 7.69 -3.63 13.49
C LEU A 52 9.19 -3.73 13.78
N GLY A 53 10.01 -3.85 12.73
CA GLY A 53 11.45 -3.83 12.84
C GLY A 53 11.96 -2.43 13.22
N LEU A 54 13.21 -2.35 13.69
CA LEU A 54 13.87 -1.06 13.97
C LEU A 54 13.91 -0.17 12.71
N ASP A 55 14.08 -0.78 11.53
CA ASP A 55 14.08 -0.10 10.24
C ASP A 55 12.71 0.50 9.89
N ASP A 56 11.62 -0.20 10.20
CA ASP A 56 10.25 0.29 9.95
C ASP A 56 9.88 1.42 10.91
N LEU A 57 10.28 1.30 12.19
CA LEU A 57 10.16 2.37 13.18
C LEU A 57 10.95 3.61 12.76
N GLN A 58 12.19 3.42 12.31
CA GLN A 58 13.02 4.52 11.83
C GLN A 58 12.38 5.19 10.62
N PHE A 59 11.88 4.42 9.64
CA PHE A 59 11.18 4.94 8.47
C PHE A 59 9.93 5.77 8.86
N ILE A 60 9.11 5.29 9.80
CA ILE A 60 7.89 6.00 10.25
C ILE A 60 8.23 7.26 11.05
N LEU A 61 9.23 7.20 11.93
CA LEU A 61 9.60 8.30 12.82
C LEU A 61 10.48 9.37 12.14
N THR A 62 11.20 9.03 11.07
CA THR A 62 12.02 10.00 10.32
C THR A 62 11.28 10.68 9.17
N HIS A 63 10.18 10.11 8.67
CA HIS A 63 9.40 10.71 7.57
C HIS A 63 8.49 11.88 7.99
N ASN A 64 8.72 12.45 9.19
CA ASN A 64 7.92 13.55 9.74
C ASN A 64 8.78 14.65 10.41
N ILE A 65 10.06 14.78 10.05
CA ILE A 65 10.95 15.84 10.57
C ILE A 65 11.53 16.72 9.45
N ASP A 66 10.98 16.67 8.23
CA ASP A 66 11.52 17.45 7.09
C ASP A 66 10.53 18.43 6.42
N GLU A 67 9.39 18.77 7.02
CA GLU A 67 8.50 19.80 6.46
C GLU A 67 8.49 21.15 7.20
N ASP A 68 9.11 21.28 8.38
CA ASP A 68 9.16 22.58 9.06
C ASP A 68 10.46 22.71 9.88
N ASP A 69 11.57 23.14 9.27
CA ASP A 69 12.49 24.07 9.95
C ASP A 69 13.54 24.69 8.98
N GLU A 70 13.67 26.01 9.12
CA GLU A 70 14.66 26.94 8.54
C GLU A 70 14.44 27.50 7.12
N ILE A 71 13.61 28.55 7.13
CA ILE A 71 13.92 29.89 6.62
C ILE A 71 15.43 30.11 6.35
N LYS A 72 15.77 30.32 5.07
CA LYS A 72 16.63 31.44 4.61
C LYS A 72 16.42 31.76 3.14
#